data_AF-A0A9D3PQZ4-F1
#
_entry.id   AF-A0A9D3PQZ4-F1
#
_cell.length_a   1.000
_cell.length_b   1.000
_cell.length_c   1.000
_cell.angle_alpha   90.00
_cell.angle_beta   90.00
_cell.angle_gamma   90.00
#
_symmetry.space_group_name_H-M   'P 1'
#
loop_
_entity.id
_entity.type
_entity.pdbx_description
1 polymer ?
#
loop_
_entity_poly.entity_id
_entity_poly.type
_entity_poly.pdbx_seq_one_letter_code
_entity_poly.pdbx_strand_id
1 'polypeptide(L)'
;MCALLRGLMQTVLPVRAKVVLQERRSNISSKPPKDKIGPGQTLFAMAMFAISLLVPAGWIMHHIPEYRKRPCPPSDGPPRNSIM
;
A
#
# COMPACT_ATOMS: atom_id res chain seq x y z
N MET A 1 -9.85 -28.86 -38.53
CA MET A 1 -8.51 -29.09 -39.12
C MET A 1 -7.56 -27.88 -39.03
N CYS A 2 -7.88 -26.80 -38.28
CA CYS A 2 -7.03 -25.59 -38.20
C CYS A 2 -6.34 -25.37 -36.83
N ALA A 3 -6.47 -26.31 -35.89
CA ALA A 3 -5.78 -26.22 -34.59
C ALA A 3 -4.39 -26.86 -34.61
N LEU A 4 -4.17 -27.89 -35.44
CA LEU A 4 -2.89 -28.60 -35.53
C LEU A 4 -1.79 -27.76 -36.20
N LEU A 5 -2.16 -26.83 -37.10
CA LEU A 5 -1.22 -25.94 -37.77
C LEU A 5 -0.74 -24.78 -36.89
N ARG A 6 -1.42 -24.47 -35.77
CA ARG A 6 -0.99 -23.41 -34.84
C ARG A 6 0.11 -23.86 -33.87
N GLY A 7 0.22 -25.16 -33.59
CA GLY A 7 1.20 -25.71 -32.64
C GLY A 7 2.65 -25.71 -33.16
N LEU A 8 2.85 -25.82 -34.47
CA LEU A 8 4.20 -25.90 -35.07
C LEU A 8 4.84 -24.54 -35.37
N MET A 9 4.05 -23.46 -35.45
CA MET A 9 4.56 -22.10 -35.70
C MET A 9 4.94 -21.33 -34.41
N GLN A 10 4.60 -21.85 -33.23
CA GLN A 10 4.84 -21.17 -31.95
C GLN A 10 6.17 -21.53 -31.28
N THR A 11 6.97 -22.46 -31.81
CA THR A 11 8.21 -22.90 -31.16
C THR A 11 9.41 -21.98 -31.41
N VAL A 12 9.35 -21.09 -32.40
CA VAL A 12 10.49 -20.20 -32.75
C VAL A 12 10.38 -18.79 -32.11
N LEU A 13 9.17 -18.39 -31.70
CA LEU A 13 8.92 -17.08 -31.10
C LEU A 13 9.27 -16.93 -29.60
N PRO A 14 9.15 -17.95 -28.72
CA PRO A 14 9.43 -17.76 -27.30
C PRO A 14 10.93 -17.59 -27.03
N VAL A 15 11.80 -18.16 -27.86
CA VAL A 15 13.26 -17.99 -27.73
C VAL A 15 13.66 -16.55 -28.08
N ARG A 16 13.13 -15.99 -29.16
CA ARG A 16 13.44 -14.61 -29.57
C ARG A 16 12.87 -13.57 -28.60
N ALA A 17 11.67 -13.80 -28.06
CA ALA A 17 11.08 -12.93 -27.05
C ALA A 17 11.89 -12.94 -25.73
N LYS A 18 12.39 -14.11 -25.30
CA LYS A 18 13.26 -14.23 -24.13
C LYS A 18 14.60 -13.53 -24.36
N VAL A 19 15.24 -13.70 -25.51
CA VAL A 19 16.49 -13.01 -25.85
C VAL A 19 16.29 -11.49 -25.92
N VAL A 20 15.21 -11.00 -26.54
CA VAL A 20 14.93 -9.55 -26.64
C VAL A 20 14.61 -8.94 -25.26
N LEU A 21 13.86 -9.64 -24.40
CA LEU A 21 13.62 -9.19 -23.02
C LEU A 21 14.88 -9.27 -22.14
N GLN A 22 15.76 -10.24 -22.40
CA GLN A 22 17.01 -10.42 -21.69
C GLN A 22 18.05 -9.37 -22.09
N GLU A 23 18.15 -9.02 -23.38
CA GLU A 23 18.93 -7.90 -23.91
C GLU A 23 18.44 -6.54 -23.38
N ARG A 24 17.12 -6.40 -23.17
CA ARG A 24 16.50 -5.22 -22.55
C ARG A 24 16.64 -5.16 -21.03
N ARG A 25 17.09 -6.25 -20.39
CA ARG A 25 17.45 -6.23 -18.98
C ARG A 25 18.83 -5.59 -18.91
N SER A 26 18.87 -4.26 -18.81
CA SER A 26 20.09 -3.60 -18.35
C SER A 26 20.52 -4.31 -17.08
N ASN A 27 21.67 -4.96 -17.13
CA ASN A 27 22.19 -5.72 -16.00
C ASN A 27 22.65 -4.70 -14.95
N ILE A 28 21.69 -4.18 -14.18
CA ILE A 28 21.95 -3.27 -13.09
C ILE A 28 22.51 -4.09 -11.94
N SER A 29 23.81 -4.33 -12.02
CA SER A 29 24.56 -4.99 -10.97
C SER A 29 24.92 -3.94 -9.92
N SER A 30 24.31 -4.04 -8.75
CA SER A 30 24.70 -3.22 -7.60
C SER A 30 25.86 -3.89 -6.85
N LYS A 31 26.66 -3.07 -6.17
CA LYS A 31 27.66 -3.59 -5.24
C LYS A 31 26.96 -4.37 -4.12
N PRO A 32 27.57 -5.44 -3.59
CA PRO A 32 27.03 -6.15 -2.44
C PRO A 32 26.71 -5.18 -1.28
N PRO A 33 25.65 -5.45 -0.49
CA PRO A 33 25.30 -4.63 0.66
C PRO A 33 26.50 -4.50 1.61
N LYS A 34 26.87 -3.27 1.96
CA LYS A 34 27.88 -3.00 3.00
C LYS A 34 27.42 -3.56 4.35
N ASP A 35 26.15 -3.35 4.66
CA ASP A 35 25.48 -3.91 5.83
C ASP A 35 24.41 -4.89 5.37
N LYS A 36 24.43 -6.10 5.94
CA LYS A 36 23.45 -7.14 5.63
C LYS A 36 22.22 -6.93 6.51
N ILE A 37 21.14 -6.41 5.93
CA ILE A 37 19.84 -6.43 6.60
C ILE A 37 19.35 -7.88 6.64
N GLY A 38 19.38 -8.46 7.84
CA GLY A 38 18.90 -9.81 8.06
C GLY A 38 17.37 -9.90 8.09
N PRO A 39 16.78 -11.09 7.94
CA PRO A 39 15.33 -11.28 7.98
C PRO A 39 14.67 -10.70 9.23
N GLY A 40 15.34 -10.81 10.39
CA GLY A 40 14.84 -10.25 11.66
C GLY A 40 14.75 -8.72 11.64
N GLN A 41 15.75 -8.03 11.09
CA GLN A 41 15.77 -6.56 11.03
C GLN A 41 14.72 -6.05 10.03
N THR A 42 14.54 -6.73 8.89
CA THR A 42 13.48 -6.40 7.92
C THR A 42 12.10 -6.59 8.54
N LEU A 43 11.85 -7.71 9.22
CA LEU A 43 10.56 -7.97 9.85
C LEU A 43 10.26 -6.94 10.94
N PHE A 44 11.26 -6.61 11.76
CA PHE A 44 11.12 -5.57 12.78
C PHE A 44 10.77 -4.22 12.17
N ALA A 45 11.50 -3.78 11.14
CA ALA A 45 11.24 -2.51 10.47
C ALA A 45 9.83 -2.48 9.84
N MET A 46 9.41 -3.57 9.20
CA MET A 46 8.07 -3.70 8.64
C MET A 46 6.98 -3.69 9.69
N ALA A 47 7.18 -4.38 10.81
CA ALA A 47 6.26 -4.38 11.94
C ALA A 47 6.13 -2.98 12.55
N MET A 48 7.25 -2.31 12.80
CA MET A 48 7.25 -0.94 13.33
C MET A 48 6.56 0.04 12.39
N PHE A 49 6.80 -0.08 11.08
CA PHE A 49 6.12 0.73 10.08
C PHE A 49 4.60 0.51 10.10
N ALA A 50 4.16 -0.76 10.13
CA ALA A 50 2.75 -1.10 10.21
C ALA A 50 2.11 -0.57 11.51
N ILE A 51 2.74 -0.80 12.66
CA ILE A 51 2.26 -0.33 13.97
C ILE A 51 2.18 1.20 13.98
N SER A 52 3.16 1.90 13.43
CA SER A 52 3.17 3.36 13.38
C SER A 52 1.98 3.95 12.60
N LEU A 53 1.43 3.22 11.63
CA LEU A 53 0.24 3.64 10.88
C LEU A 53 -1.05 3.15 11.55
N LEU A 54 -1.08 1.90 12.01
CA LEU A 54 -2.27 1.26 12.55
C LEU A 54 -2.65 1.78 13.94
N VAL A 55 -1.67 2.13 14.79
CA VAL A 55 -1.93 2.65 16.14
C VAL A 55 -2.71 3.98 16.10
N PRO A 56 -2.26 5.03 15.40
CA PRO A 56 -3.03 6.28 15.34
C PRO A 56 -4.39 6.08 14.65
N ALA A 57 -4.46 5.26 13.59
CA ALA A 57 -5.71 4.95 12.92
C ALA A 57 -6.71 4.21 13.84
N GLY A 58 -6.23 3.22 14.58
CA GLY A 58 -7.02 2.44 15.53
C GLY A 58 -7.49 3.29 16.71
N TRP A 59 -6.64 4.19 17.21
CA TRP A 59 -7.01 5.14 18.26
C TRP A 59 -8.16 6.06 17.84
N ILE A 60 -8.10 6.62 16.63
CA ILE A 60 -9.14 7.49 16.09
C ILE A 60 -10.45 6.71 15.95
N MET A 61 -10.40 5.50 15.39
CA MET A 61 -11.59 4.65 15.21
C MET A 61 -12.22 4.27 16.55
N HIS A 62 -11.40 3.95 17.55
CA HIS A 62 -11.87 3.64 18.90
C HIS A 62 -12.59 4.81 19.56
N HIS A 63 -12.19 6.07 19.29
CA HIS A 63 -12.78 7.26 19.90
C HIS A 63 -13.99 7.84 19.14
N ILE A 64 -14.40 7.25 18.00
CA ILE A 64 -15.58 7.70 17.23
C ILE A 64 -16.85 7.77 18.09
N PRO A 65 -17.19 6.77 18.93
CA PRO A 65 -18.38 6.83 19.78
C PRO A 65 -18.38 8.02 20.74
N GLU A 66 -17.23 8.39 21.28
CA GLU A 66 -17.04 9.50 22.21
C GLU A 66 -17.17 10.84 21.48
N TYR A 67 -16.69 10.95 20.25
CA TYR A 67 -16.92 12.14 19.42
C TYR A 67 -18.40 12.33 19.07
N ARG A 68 -19.17 11.25 18.87
CA ARG A 68 -20.61 11.31 18.60
C ARG A 68 -21.46 11.74 19.80
N LYS A 69 -20.99 11.46 21.02
CA LYS A 69 -21.72 11.75 22.27
C LYS A 69 -21.46 13.15 22.80
N ARG A 70 -20.59 13.94 22.16
CA ARG A 70 -20.33 15.32 22.57
C ARG A 70 -21.64 16.11 22.46
N PRO A 71 -22.17 16.64 23.57
CA PRO A 71 -23.31 17.55 23.51
C PRO A 71 -22.92 18.75 22.64
N CYS A 72 -23.84 19.21 21.78
CA CYS A 72 -23.69 20.54 21.19
C CYS A 72 -23.39 21.53 22.32
N PRO A 73 -22.36 22.39 22.18
CA PRO A 73 -22.22 23.51 23.11
C PRO A 73 -23.54 24.30 23.12
N PRO A 74 -23.98 24.83 24.27
CA PRO A 74 -25.17 25.67 24.30
C PRO A 74 -25.00 26.78 23.27
N SER A 75 -25.92 26.85 22.32
CA SER A 75 -26.06 28.03 21.49
C SER A 75 -26.62 29.12 22.41
N ASP A 76 -25.76 29.71 23.23
CA ASP A 76 -26.03 30.90 24.04
C ASP A 76 -26.16 32.11 23.09
N GLY A 77 -27.15 32.06 22.21
CA GLY A 77 -27.77 33.23 21.64
C GLY A 77 -28.74 33.79 22.68
N PRO A 78 -28.76 35.11 22.91
CA PRO A 78 -29.62 35.70 23.93
C PRO A 78 -31.09 35.38 23.63
N PRO A 79 -31.92 35.19 24.66
CA PRO A 79 -33.31 34.79 24.47
C PRO A 79 -34.07 35.86 23.68
N ARG A 80 -34.71 35.42 22.59
CA ARG A 80 -35.55 36.25 21.70
C ARG A 80 -36.90 36.60 22.36
N ASN A 81 -36.87 37.11 23.60
CA ASN A 81 -38.05 37.65 24.29
C ASN A 81 -37.73 38.96 25.06
N SER A 82 -36.54 39.53 24.87
CA SER A 82 -36.14 40.81 25.46
C SER A 82 -36.51 42.06 24.62
N ILE A 83 -37.40 41.91 23.62
CA ILE A 83 -37.77 43.00 22.68
C ILE A 83 -39.30 43.16 22.61
N MET A 84 -39.95 43.19 23.77
CA MET A 84 -41.32 43.70 23.92
C MET A 84 -41.35 44.68 25.08
#